data_AF-A0A1F7LNX7-F1
#
_entry.id   AF-A0A1F7LNX7-F1
#
_cell.length_a   1.000
_cell.length_b   1.000
_cell.length_c   1.000
_cell.angle_alpha   90.00
_cell.angle_beta   90.00
_cell.angle_gamma   90.00
#
_symmetry.space_group_name_H-M   'P 1'
#
loop_
_entity.id
_entity.type
_entity.pdbx_description
1 polymer ?
#
loop_
_entity_poly.entity_id
_entity_poly.type
_entity_poly.pdbx_seq_one_letter_code
_entity_poly.pdbx_strand_id
1 'polypeptide(L)' 'MEPRFLFKEDCGDVFTLNPTGGLVHRLYREGAAPEDIAQRLARSHGISPARALADVLAFLAQVRIHGLLSES' A
#
# COMPACT_ATOMS: atom_id res chain seq x y z
N MET A 1 -9.97 8.93 5.78
CA MET A 1 -10.57 7.93 4.87
C MET A 1 -9.43 7.34 4.07
N GLU A 2 -9.35 6.02 3.88
CA GLU A 2 -8.30 5.42 3.04
C GLU A 2 -8.51 5.82 1.57
N PRO A 3 -7.44 6.15 0.82
CA PRO A 3 -7.55 6.44 -0.59
C PRO A 3 -8.07 5.18 -1.33
N ARG A 4 -9.10 5.36 -2.15
CA ARG A 4 -9.68 4.29 -2.99
C ARG A 4 -9.27 4.36 -4.45
N PHE A 5 -8.73 5.51 -4.86
CA PHE A 5 -8.29 5.77 -6.21
C PHE A 5 -6.91 6.40 -6.18
N LEU A 6 -6.02 5.92 -7.04
CA LEU A 6 -4.75 6.56 -7.37
C LEU A 6 -4.85 7.06 -8.80
N PHE A 7 -4.55 8.33 -9.00
CA PHE A 7 -4.57 8.97 -10.32
C PHE A 7 -3.14 9.16 -10.79
N LYS A 8 -2.88 8.73 -12.02
CA LYS A 8 -1.61 8.92 -12.69
C LYS A 8 -1.74 10.08 -13.66
N GLU A 9 -1.16 11.22 -13.29
CA GLU A 9 -1.41 12.51 -13.96
C GLU A 9 -0.85 12.60 -15.38
N ASP A 10 0.22 11.88 -15.70
CA ASP A 10 0.91 11.96 -16.99
C ASP A 10 0.16 11.27 -18.14
N CYS A 11 -0.61 10.22 -17.86
CA CYS A 11 -1.35 9.42 -18.84
C CYS A 11 -2.87 9.38 -18.59
N GLY A 12 -3.34 9.89 -17.45
CA GLY A 12 -4.76 9.89 -17.09
C GLY A 12 -5.28 8.55 -16.56
N ASP A 13 -4.40 7.59 -16.26
CA ASP A 13 -4.80 6.30 -15.73
C ASP A 13 -5.33 6.40 -14.29
N VAL A 14 -6.37 5.63 -13.99
CA VAL A 14 -6.96 5.53 -12.66
C VAL A 14 -6.84 4.10 -12.16
N PHE A 15 -6.22 3.94 -10.99
CA PHE A 15 -6.11 2.65 -10.31
C PHE A 15 -7.04 2.61 -9.11
N THR A 16 -7.74 1.51 -8.93
CA THR A 16 -8.55 1.27 -7.75
C THR A 16 -7.76 0.50 -6.70
N LEU A 17 -7.87 0.93 -5.45
CA LEU A 17 -7.33 0.22 -4.31
C LEU A 17 -8.44 -0.53 -3.60
N ASN A 18 -8.19 -1.80 -3.29
CA ASN A 18 -8.99 -2.50 -2.30
C ASN A 18 -8.76 -1.89 -0.89
N PRO A 19 -9.61 -2.19 0.11
CA PRO A 19 -9.48 -1.59 1.44
C PRO A 19 -8.10 -1.78 2.10
N THR A 20 -7.48 -2.95 1.93
CA THR A 20 -6.15 -3.25 2.48
C THR A 20 -5.06 -2.43 1.76
N GLY A 21 -5.09 -2.35 0.43
CA GLY A 21 -4.15 -1.56 -0.35
C GLY A 21 -4.27 -0.06 -0.05
N GLY A 22 -5.48 0.45 0.17
CA GLY A 22 -5.71 1.82 0.61
C GLY A 22 -5.03 2.12 1.95
N LEU A 23 -5.18 1.21 2.91
CA LEU A 23 -4.55 1.31 4.22
C LEU A 23 -3.02 1.25 4.14
N VAL A 24 -2.46 0.31 3.38
CA VAL A 24 -1.01 0.19 3.18
C VAL A 24 -0.46 1.46 2.55
N HIS A 25 -1.10 1.95 1.49
CA HIS A 25 -0.70 3.17 0.80
C HIS A 25 -0.71 4.38 1.73
N ARG A 26 -1.76 4.56 2.55
CA ARG A 26 -1.82 5.67 3.51
C ARG A 26 -0.68 5.58 4.52
N LEU A 27 -0.52 4.44 5.19
CA LEU A 27 0.48 4.28 6.25
C LEU A 27 1.90 4.47 5.72
N TYR A 28 2.18 3.97 4.52
CA TYR A 28 3.47 4.15 3.87
C TYR A 28 3.74 5.62 3.56
N ARG A 29 2.74 6.37 3.06
CA ARG A 29 2.86 7.82 2.84
C ARG A 29 2.99 8.63 4.13
N GLU A 30 2.47 8.11 5.24
CA GLU A 30 2.65 8.68 6.59
C GLU A 30 4.05 8.35 7.18
N GLY A 31 4.90 7.62 6.44
CA GLY A 31 6.28 7.29 6.84
C GLY A 31 6.42 6.00 7.64
N ALA A 32 5.37 5.18 7.76
CA ALA A 32 5.46 3.91 8.47
C ALA A 32 6.36 2.91 7.72
N ALA A 33 7.19 2.18 8.47
CA ALA A 33 8.00 1.11 7.91
C ALA A 33 7.13 -0.05 7.42
N PRO A 34 7.49 -0.73 6.31
CA PRO A 34 6.74 -1.90 5.81
C PRO A 34 6.48 -2.97 6.87
N GLU A 35 7.44 -3.20 7.76
CA GLU A 35 7.36 -4.15 8.87
C GLU A 35 6.26 -3.76 9.87
N ASP A 36 6.14 -2.48 10.20
CA ASP A 36 5.10 -1.98 11.12
C ASP A 36 3.71 -2.10 10.50
N ILE A 37 3.59 -1.78 9.21
CA ILE A 37 2.36 -1.95 8.44
C ILE A 37 1.95 -3.43 8.42
N ALA A 38 2.90 -4.32 8.13
CA ALA A 38 2.68 -5.76 8.13
C ALA A 38 2.23 -6.28 9.50
N GLN A 39 2.86 -5.82 10.59
CA GLN A 39 2.49 -6.21 11.94
C GLN A 39 1.05 -5.80 12.29
N ARG A 40 0.60 -4.64 11.79
CA ARG A 40 -0.78 -4.16 11.95
C ARG A 40 -1.77 -5.01 11.15
N LEU A 41 -1.47 -5.29 9.89
CA LEU A 41 -2.30 -6.12 9.02
C LEU A 41 -2.42 -7.56 9.54
N ALA A 42 -1.31 -8.14 10.00
CA ALA A 42 -1.28 -9.47 10.58
C ALA A 42 -2.27 -9.61 11.74
N ARG A 43 -2.29 -8.63 12.65
CA ARG A 43 -3.24 -8.59 13.78
C ARG A 43 -4.68 -8.41 13.33
N SER A 44 -4.94 -7.49 12.40
CA SER A 44 -6.30 -7.19 11.94
C SER A 44 -6.94 -8.31 11.11
N HIS A 45 -6.13 -9.08 10.38
CA HIS A 45 -6.61 -10.13 9.48
C HIS A 45 -6.39 -11.56 10.01
N GLY A 46 -5.72 -11.72 11.17
CA GLY A 46 -5.44 -13.05 11.74
C GLY A 46 -4.46 -13.88 10.90
N ILE A 47 -3.52 -13.22 10.21
CA ILE A 47 -2.51 -13.88 9.36
C ILE A 47 -1.11 -13.74 9.98
N SER A 48 -0.14 -14.50 9.47
CA SER A 48 1.24 -14.39 9.96
C SER A 48 1.89 -13.06 9.56
N PRO A 49 2.77 -12.48 10.41
CA PRO A 49 3.53 -11.27 10.06
C PRO A 49 4.34 -11.43 8.78
N ALA A 50 4.94 -12.60 8.55
CA ALA A 50 5.70 -12.89 7.34
C ALA A 50 4.83 -12.85 6.07
N ARG A 51 3.60 -13.38 6.15
CA ARG A 51 2.64 -13.31 5.03
C ARG A 51 2.22 -11.87 4.77
N ALA A 52 1.85 -11.14 5.83
CA ALA A 52 1.48 -9.74 5.73
C ALA A 52 2.60 -8.88 5.13
N LEU A 53 3.86 -9.13 5.52
CA LEU A 53 5.02 -8.43 4.98
C LEU A 53 5.21 -8.69 3.49
N ALA A 54 5.11 -9.96 3.07
CA ALA A 54 5.18 -10.30 1.65
C ALA A 54 4.10 -9.57 0.82
N ASP A 55 2.87 -9.52 1.33
CA ASP A 55 1.77 -8.83 0.66
C ASP A 55 1.97 -7.29 0.63
N VAL A 56 2.49 -6.68 1.71
CA VAL A 56 2.86 -5.25 1.76
C VAL A 56 3.95 -4.92 0.75
N LEU A 57 5.03 -5.71 0.71
CA LEU A 57 6.15 -5.50 -0.21
C LEU A 57 5.72 -5.67 -1.66
N ALA A 58 4.90 -6.68 -1.96
CA ALA A 58 4.36 -6.90 -3.30
C ALA A 58 3.49 -5.71 -3.75
N PHE A 59 2.65 -5.19 -2.86
CA PHE A 59 1.85 -4.00 -3.13
C PHE A 59 2.74 -2.78 -3.42
N LEU A 60 3.69 -2.46 -2.54
CA LEU A 60 4.58 -1.31 -2.72
C LEU A 60 5.41 -1.40 -4.00
N ALA A 61 5.84 -2.61 -4.38
CA ALA A 61 6.52 -2.83 -5.65
C ALA A 61 5.63 -2.48 -6.85
N GLN A 62 4.36 -2.90 -6.86
CA GLN A 62 3.42 -2.55 -7.93
C GLN A 62 3.17 -1.05 -8.00
N VAL A 63 2.91 -0.40 -6.86
CA VAL A 63 2.66 1.05 -6.81
C VAL A 63 3.89 1.82 -7.32
N ARG A 64 5.12 1.35 -7.02
CA ARG A 64 6.36 1.94 -7.56
C ARG A 64 6.51 1.73 -9.07
N ILE A 65 6.28 0.52 -9.57
CA ILE A 65 6.36 0.19 -11.01
C ILE A 65 5.41 1.06 -11.83
N HIS A 66 4.22 1.33 -11.31
CA HIS A 66 3.24 2.17 -12.00
C HIS A 66 3.51 3.69 -11.86
N GLY A 67 4.50 4.10 -11.06
CA GLY A 67 4.80 5.51 -10.81
C GLY A 67 3.77 6.20 -9.93
N LEU A 68 3.13 5.45 -9.03
CA LEU A 68 2.04 5.92 -8.17
C LEU A 68 2.50 6.32 -6.76
N LEU A 69 3.82 6.23 -6.49
CA LEU A 69 4.45 6.82 -5.32
C LEU A 69 5.18 8.09 -5.75
N SER A 70 4.85 9.22 -5.14
CA SER A 70 5.67 10.42 -5.25
C SER A 70 6.97 10.18 -4.49
N GLU A 71 8.12 10.32 -5.14
CA GLU A 71 9.38 10.49 -4.40
C GLU A 71 9.30 11.84 -3.67
N SER A 72 9.46 11.81 -2.35
CA SER A 72 9.50 13.02 -1.53
C SER A 72 10.86 13.70 -1.65
#